data_AF-A0A0F9J9S5-F1
#
_entry.id   AF-A0A0F9J9S5-F1
#
_cell.length_a   1.000
_cell.length_b   1.000
_cell.length_c   1.000
_cell.angle_alpha   90.00
_cell.angle_beta   90.00
_cell.angle_gamma   90.00
#
_symmetry.space_group_name_H-M   'P 1'
#
loop_
_entity.id
_entity.type
_entity.pdbx_description
1 polymer ?
#
loop_
_entity_poly.entity_id
_entity_poly.type
_entity_poly.pdbx_seq_one_letter_code
_entity_poly.pdbx_strand_id
1 'polypeptide(L)' 'MTIECRCCKTDTKKRKLIKRYPLKKVNIEIDDGYDEYYCSNTIESKRPWYTNERGKKTYKITTEECRNRILVKKTKG' A
#
# COMPACT_ATOMS: atom_id res chain seq x y z
N MET A 1 11.09 15.63 5.57
CA MET A 1 10.11 15.17 4.55
C MET A 1 9.11 14.25 5.22
N THR A 2 7.81 14.54 5.14
CA THR A 2 6.75 13.64 5.64
C THR A 2 6.33 12.72 4.50
N ILE A 3 6.37 11.41 4.73
CA ILE A 3 5.96 10.42 3.72
C ILE A 3 4.50 10.07 4.02
N GLU A 4 3.64 10.11 3.00
CA GLU A 4 2.20 9.94 3.16
C GLU A 4 1.62 8.95 2.14
N CYS A 5 0.71 8.09 2.60
CA CYS A 5 -0.01 7.18 1.72
C CYS A 5 -1.25 7.86 1.12
N ARG A 6 -1.25 8.07 -0.19
CA ARG A 6 -2.39 8.67 -0.91
C ARG A 6 -3.56 7.72 -1.18
N CYS A 7 -3.42 6.42 -0.88
CA CYS A 7 -4.51 5.45 -0.99
C CYS A 7 -5.45 5.47 0.22
N CYS A 8 -4.95 5.82 1.41
CA CYS A 8 -5.75 5.86 2.65
C CYS A 8 -6.51 7.18 2.83
N LYS A 9 -7.11 7.72 1.75
CA LYS A 9 -7.66 9.10 1.69
C LYS A 9 -8.69 9.45 2.78
N THR A 10 -9.31 8.45 3.41
CA THR A 10 -10.36 8.61 4.44
C THR A 10 -9.84 8.49 5.88
N ASP A 11 -8.53 8.30 6.10
CA ASP A 11 -7.97 8.12 7.42
C ASP A 11 -7.29 9.39 7.95
N THR A 12 -7.98 10.13 8.81
CA THR A 12 -7.48 11.37 9.41
C THR A 12 -6.44 11.15 10.51
N LYS A 13 -6.22 9.90 10.94
CA LYS A 13 -5.16 9.58 11.89
C LYS A 13 -3.88 9.32 11.10
N LYS A 14 -2.83 10.10 11.35
CA LYS A 14 -1.47 9.84 10.84
C LYS A 14 -1.08 8.41 11.23
N ARG A 15 -0.87 7.52 10.24
CA ARG A 15 -0.64 6.09 10.48
C ARG A 15 0.70 5.61 9.95
N LYS A 16 1.11 4.45 10.47
CA LYS A 16 2.43 3.82 10.37
C LYS A 16 2.79 3.47 8.94
N LEU A 17 3.82 4.12 8.41
CA LEU A 17 4.55 3.66 7.23
C LEU A 17 5.73 2.82 7.68
N ILE A 18 5.91 1.66 7.07
CA ILE A 18 7.04 0.77 7.37
C ILE A 18 8.05 0.94 6.25
N LYS A 19 9.27 1.38 6.59
CA LYS A 19 10.40 1.38 5.65
C LYS A 19 10.74 -0.07 5.32
N ARG A 20 10.74 -0.43 4.04
CA ARG A 20 11.13 -1.76 3.60
C ARG A 20 12.60 -1.72 3.23
N TYR A 21 13.40 -2.48 3.97
CA TYR A 21 14.74 -2.79 3.53
C TYR A 21 14.65 -3.94 2.52
N PRO A 22 15.24 -3.83 1.33
CA PRO A 22 15.29 -4.95 0.42
C PRO A 22 16.00 -6.11 1.14
N LEU A 23 15.39 -7.29 1.15
CA LEU A 23 16.06 -8.50 1.61
C LEU A 23 17.27 -8.68 0.67
N LYS A 24 18.49 -8.84 1.21
CA LYS A 24 19.77 -8.95 0.46
C LYS A 24 19.77 -9.94 -0.72
N LYS A 25 18.77 -10.81 -0.85
CA LYS A 25 18.62 -11.81 -1.92
C LYS A 25 17.66 -11.42 -3.04
N VAL A 26 16.85 -10.38 -2.88
CA VAL A 26 15.93 -9.90 -3.91
C VAL A 26 16.50 -8.60 -4.45
N ASN A 27 17.48 -8.73 -5.35
CA ASN A 27 18.02 -7.65 -6.19
C ASN A 27 16.95 -7.15 -7.16
N ILE A 28 15.82 -6.65 -6.64
CA ILE A 28 15.05 -5.67 -7.39
C ILE A 28 15.87 -4.40 -7.19
N GLU A 29 16.52 -3.97 -8.26
CA GLU A 29 17.25 -2.71 -8.36
C GLU A 29 16.31 -1.56 -7.98
N ILE A 30 16.17 -1.31 -6.68
CA ILE A 30 15.67 -0.03 -6.19
C ILE A 30 16.84 0.90 -6.44
N ASP A 31 16.85 1.44 -7.66
CA ASP A 31 17.78 2.42 -8.18
C ASP A 31 18.29 3.33 -7.05
N ASP A 32 19.62 3.42 -6.90
CA ASP A 32 20.36 3.73 -5.66
C ASP A 32 19.95 5.04 -4.93
N GLY A 33 19.08 5.84 -5.54
CA GLY A 33 18.52 7.07 -5.04
C GLY A 33 17.10 7.02 -4.47
N TYR A 34 16.49 5.85 -4.20
CA TYR A 34 15.13 5.78 -3.63
C TYR A 34 15.02 4.91 -2.36
N ASP A 35 14.18 5.34 -1.42
CA ASP A 35 13.70 4.55 -0.28
C ASP A 35 12.30 4.00 -0.58
N GLU A 36 12.07 2.73 -0.27
CA GLU A 36 10.78 2.06 -0.41
C GLU A 36 10.05 1.96 0.94
N TYR A 37 8.76 2.30 0.94
CA TYR A 37 7.87 2.17 2.09
C TYR A 37 6.62 1.41 1.70
N TYR A 38 6.04 0.68 2.66
CA TYR A 38 4.70 0.11 2.52
C TYR A 38 3.76 0.73 3.54
N CYS A 39 2.54 1.02 3.08
CA CYS A 39 1.45 1.39 3.95
C CYS A 39 0.80 0.13 4.53
N SER A 40 0.98 -0.10 5.84
CA SER A 40 0.36 -1.20 6.58
C SER A 40 -0.93 -0.78 7.28
N ASN A 41 -1.67 0.17 6.71
CA ASN A 41 -2.91 0.65 7.31
C ASN A 41 -4.04 -0.33 7.03
N THR A 42 -4.86 -0.57 8.03
CA THR A 42 -6.16 -1.24 7.86
C THR A 42 -7.13 -0.29 7.16
N ILE A 43 -7.66 -0.71 6.01
CA ILE A 43 -8.65 0.01 5.20
C ILE A 43 -9.89 -0.86 4.99
N GLU A 44 -11.02 -0.21 4.76
CA GLU A 44 -12.21 -0.87 4.23
C GLU A 44 -12.20 -0.82 2.71
N SER A 45 -12.52 -1.94 2.07
CA SER A 45 -12.46 -2.10 0.63
C SER A 45 -13.66 -2.88 0.12
N LYS A 46 -14.23 -2.41 -0.98
CA LYS A 46 -15.37 -3.05 -1.63
C LYS A 46 -14.86 -4.12 -2.59
N ARG A 47 -14.92 -5.39 -2.17
CA ARG A 47 -14.45 -6.53 -2.94
C ARG A 47 -15.63 -7.31 -3.54
N PRO A 48 -15.50 -7.86 -4.77
CA PRO A 48 -16.46 -8.84 -5.28
C PRO A 48 -16.53 -10.02 -4.32
N TRP A 49 -17.73 -10.36 -3.88
CA TRP A 49 -17.98 -11.45 -2.93
C TRP A 49 -18.49 -12.70 -3.65
N TYR A 50 -19.48 -12.51 -4.53
CA TYR A 50 -20.10 -13.60 -5.26
C TYR A 50 -20.38 -13.16 -6.70
N THR A 51 -20.18 -14.07 -7.64
CA THR A 51 -20.55 -13.89 -9.04
C THR A 51 -21.58 -14.96 -9.36
N ASN A 52 -22.77 -14.56 -9.82
CA ASN A 52 -23.79 -15.52 -10.21
C ASN A 52 -23.51 -16.14 -11.58
N GLU A 53 -24.28 -17.15 -11.96
CA GLU A 53 -24.18 -17.87 -13.24
C GLU A 53 -24.36 -16.95 -14.46
N ARG A 54 -24.98 -15.78 -14.28
CA ARG A 54 -25.15 -14.74 -15.30
C ARG A 54 -24.03 -13.69 -15.30
N GLY A 55 -22.96 -13.89 -14.52
CA GLY A 55 -21.82 -12.97 -14.44
C GLY A 55 -22.04 -11.71 -13.57
N LYS A 56 -23.19 -11.58 -12.91
CA LYS A 56 -23.48 -10.44 -12.02
C LYS A 56 -22.70 -10.57 -10.72
N LYS A 57 -21.89 -9.55 -10.40
CA LYS A 57 -21.09 -9.47 -9.18
C LYS A 57 -21.89 -8.82 -8.05
N THR A 58 -21.91 -9.45 -6.89
CA THR A 58 -22.23 -8.79 -5.61
C THR A 58 -20.94 -8.40 -4.91
N TYR A 59 -21.01 -7.37 -4.09
CA TYR A 59 -19.84 -6.80 -3.44
C TYR A 59 -20.06 -6.74 -1.94
N LYS A 60 -18.99 -6.96 -1.17
CA LYS A 60 -18.99 -6.82 0.29
C LYS A 60 -17.88 -5.86 0.70
N ILE A 61 -18.10 -5.13 1.79
CA ILE A 61 -17.04 -4.37 2.45
C ILE A 61 -16.21 -5.32 3.29
N THR A 62 -14.91 -5.36 3.03
CA THR A 62 -13.92 -6.15 3.76
C THR A 62 -12.87 -5.23 4.34
N THR A 63 -12.40 -5.56 5.54
CA THR A 63 -11.28 -4.90 6.18
C THR A 63 -9.98 -5.58 5.74
N GLU A 64 -9.05 -4.84 5.13
CA GLU A 64 -7.77 -5.37 4.63
C GLU A 64 -6.60 -4.39 4.88
N GLU A 65 -5.36 -4.85 4.76
CA GLU A 65 -4.19 -3.97 4.77
C GLU A 65 -4.03 -3.26 3.41
N CYS A 66 -3.73 -1.96 3.45
CA CYS A 66 -3.58 -1.11 2.26
C CYS A 66 -2.49 -1.60 1.30
N ARG A 67 -1.33 -2.03 1.85
CA ARG A 67 -0.17 -2.57 1.11
C ARG A 67 0.32 -1.66 -0.03
N ASN A 68 -0.04 -0.38 0.00
CA ASN A 68 0.40 0.57 -1.01
C ASN A 68 1.92 0.75 -0.94
N ARG A 69 2.59 0.54 -2.06
CA ARG A 69 4.02 0.76 -2.24
C ARG A 69 4.28 2.25 -2.49
N ILE A 70 5.20 2.83 -1.76
CA ILE A 70 5.59 4.24 -1.87
C ILE A 70 7.09 4.29 -2.10
N LEU A 71 7.51 4.97 -3.17
CA LEU A 71 8.91 5.22 -3.49
C LEU A 71 9.21 6.70 -3.24
N VAL A 72 10.24 6.95 -2.44
CA VAL A 72 10.65 8.31 -2.05
C VAL A 72 12.09 8.52 -2.47
N LYS A 73 12.38 9.58 -3.23
CA LYS A 73 13.75 9.90 -3.62
C LYS A 73 14.56 10.24 -2.38
N LYS A 74 15.69 9.57 -2.17
CA LYS A 74 16.70 9.91 -1.16
C LYS A 74 17.18 11.32 -1.46
N THR A 75 16.92 12.25 -0.56
CA THR A 75 17.63 13.52 -0.55
C THR A 75 19.07 13.21 -0.15
N LYS A 76 20.03 13.41 -1.07
CA LYS A 76 21.46 13.43 -0.73
C LYS A 76 21.63 14.48 0.37
N GLY A 77 22.01 14.02 1.56
CA GLY A 77 22.46 14.88 2.65
C GLY A 77 23.85 15.43 2.34
#